data_AF-A0A2M8NR93-F1
#
_entry.id   AF-A0A2M8NR93-F1
#
_cell.length_a   1.000
_cell.length_b   1.000
_cell.length_c   1.000
_cell.angle_alpha   90.00
_cell.angle_beta   90.00
_cell.angle_gamma   90.00
#
_symmetry.space_group_name_H-M   'P 1'
#
loop_
_entity.id
_entity.type
_entity.pdbx_description
1 polymer ?
#
loop_
_entity_poly.entity_id
_entity_poly.type
_entity_poly.pdbx_seq_one_letter_code
_entity_poly.pdbx_strand_id
1 'polypeptide(L)' 'MNDELANQVQQYQQLVIRYEALDHEIDALIMAHGGTSDKMPADDFRRYRDLARERDELLNEMRFFEHQLNLDEDELS' A
#
# COMPACT_ATOMS: atom_id res chain seq x y z
N MET A 1 3.11 15.81 -24.13
CA MET A 1 2.68 14.39 -24.15
C MET A 1 3.64 13.50 -23.36
N ASN A 2 4.97 13.62 -23.48
CA ASN A 2 5.90 12.84 -22.66
C ASN A 2 5.90 13.20 -21.16
N ASP A 3 5.67 14.48 -20.83
CA ASP A 3 5.73 14.95 -19.44
C ASP A 3 4.55 14.51 -18.57
N GLU A 4 3.38 14.28 -19.19
CA GLU A 4 2.16 13.86 -18.49
C GLU A 4 2.25 12.40 -18.06
N LEU A 5 2.72 11.52 -18.95
CA LEU A 5 3.00 10.12 -18.63
C LEU A 5 4.13 10.01 -17.58
N ALA A 6 5.19 10.81 -17.71
CA ALA A 6 6.27 10.82 -16.72
C ALA A 6 5.77 11.23 -15.32
N ASN A 7 4.87 12.21 -15.24
CA ASN A 7 4.25 12.61 -13.98
C ASN A 7 3.36 11.50 -13.40
N GLN A 8 2.56 10.81 -14.22
CA GLN A 8 1.72 9.70 -13.76
C GLN A 8 2.54 8.53 -13.24
N VAL A 9 3.64 8.17 -13.93
CA VAL A 9 4.57 7.13 -13.48
C VAL A 9 5.23 7.52 -12.15
N GLN A 10 5.64 8.79 -11.98
CA GLN A 10 6.20 9.26 -10.70
C GLN A 10 5.17 9.20 -9.57
N GLN A 11 3.92 9.57 -9.83
CA GLN A 11 2.85 9.47 -8.84
C GLN A 11 2.62 8.02 -8.42
N TYR A 12 2.53 7.11 -9.39
CA TYR A 12 2.40 5.68 -9.13
C TYR A 12 3.58 5.13 -8.30
N GLN A 13 4.81 5.51 -8.64
CA GLN A 13 6.00 5.11 -7.84
C GLN A 13 5.93 5.60 -6.39
N GLN A 14 5.43 6.82 -6.15
CA GLN A 14 5.26 7.33 -4.78
C GLN A 14 4.20 6.54 -4.00
N LEU A 15 3.13 6.10 -4.66
CA LEU A 15 2.11 5.24 -4.05
C LEU A 15 2.69 3.88 -3.66
N VAL A 16 3.46 3.25 -4.56
CA VAL A 16 4.14 1.97 -4.30
C VAL A 16 5.08 2.08 -3.10
N ILE A 17 5.94 3.11 -3.05
CA ILE A 17 6.88 3.31 -1.93
C ILE A 17 6.13 3.47 -0.61
N ARG A 18 5.01 4.21 -0.60
CA ARG A 18 4.19 4.37 0.61
C ARG A 18 3.50 3.08 1.01
N TYR A 19 2.98 2.33 0.05
CA TYR A 19 2.37 1.03 0.29
C TYR A 19 3.37 0.06 0.93
N GLU A 20 4.58 -0.06 0.37
CA GLU A 20 5.66 -0.90 0.92
C GLU A 20 6.08 -0.46 2.32
N ALA A 21 6.16 0.85 2.58
CA ALA A 21 6.49 1.36 3.90
C ALA A 21 5.42 0.99 4.94
N LEU A 22 4.14 1.09 4.60
CA LEU A 22 3.05 0.68 5.49
C LEU A 22 3.05 -0.84 5.73
N ASP A 23 3.29 -1.64 4.70
CA ASP A 23 3.36 -3.09 4.82
C ASP A 23 4.52 -3.50 5.75
N HIS A 24 5.69 -2.87 5.60
CA HIS A 24 6.82 -3.04 6.51
C HIS A 24 6.51 -2.62 7.95
N GLU A 25 5.77 -1.52 8.16
CA GLU A 25 5.40 -1.07 9.50
C GLU A 25 4.41 -2.04 10.17
N ILE A 26 3.44 -2.53 9.40
CA ILE A 26 2.48 -3.55 9.84
C ILE A 26 3.22 -4.84 10.22
N ASP A 27 4.14 -5.32 9.38
CA ASP A 27 4.92 -6.52 9.64
C ASP A 27 5.79 -6.37 10.90
N ALA A 28 6.47 -5.23 11.05
CA ALA A 28 7.27 -4.95 12.25
C ALA A 28 6.41 -4.95 13.51
N LEU A 29 5.21 -4.37 13.45
CA LEU A 29 4.26 -4.34 14.56
C LEU A 29 3.77 -5.77 14.89
N ILE A 30 3.38 -6.55 13.90
CA ILE A 30 2.96 -7.96 14.07
C ILE A 30 4.08 -8.79 14.69
N MET A 31 5.31 -8.64 14.19
CA MET A 31 6.48 -9.38 14.69
C MET A 31 6.83 -9.00 16.13
N ALA A 32 6.68 -7.73 16.51
CA ALA A 32 6.88 -7.28 17.89
C ALA A 32 5.92 -7.95 18.89
N HIS A 33 4.74 -8.39 18.43
CA HIS A 33 3.73 -9.05 19.25
C HIS A 33 3.63 -10.57 19.02
N GLY A 34 4.70 -11.18 18.47
CA GLY A 34 4.82 -12.63 18.35
C GLY A 34 4.18 -13.20 17.08
N GLY A 35 4.15 -12.41 16.01
CA GLY A 35 3.72 -12.86 14.68
C GLY A 35 2.20 -12.92 14.50
N THR A 36 1.43 -12.35 15.41
CA THR A 36 -0.04 -12.29 15.33
C THR A 36 -0.57 -11.01 15.98
N SER A 37 -1.66 -10.47 15.43
CA SER A 37 -2.37 -9.33 16.01
C SER A 37 -3.24 -9.70 17.22
N ASP A 38 -3.54 -10.99 17.44
CA ASP A 38 -4.43 -11.45 18.53
C ASP A 38 -3.87 -11.16 19.93
N LYS A 39 -2.55 -10.98 20.04
CA LYS A 39 -1.85 -10.70 21.30
C LYS A 39 -1.47 -9.23 21.46
N MET A 40 -1.86 -8.37 20.52
CA MET A 40 -1.56 -6.94 20.59
C MET A 40 -2.33 -6.29 21.74
N PRO A 41 -1.67 -5.45 22.55
CA PRO A 41 -2.34 -4.51 23.43
C PRO A 41 -3.33 -3.62 22.65
N ALA A 42 -4.33 -3.09 23.34
CA ALA A 42 -5.41 -2.34 22.69
C ALA A 42 -4.92 -1.14 21.86
N ASP A 43 -3.89 -0.44 22.32
CA ASP A 43 -3.34 0.72 21.60
C ASP A 43 -2.56 0.30 20.34
N ASP A 44 -1.76 -0.76 20.43
CA ASP A 44 -1.04 -1.32 19.28
C ASP A 44 -2.01 -1.94 18.26
N PHE A 45 -3.09 -2.58 18.73
CA PHE A 45 -4.14 -3.09 17.85
C PHE A 45 -4.88 -1.97 17.12
N ARG A 46 -5.12 -0.83 17.77
CA ARG A 46 -5.68 0.36 17.08
C ARG A 46 -4.73 0.86 16.01
N ARG A 47 -3.44 1.01 16.33
CA ARG A 47 -2.42 1.41 15.36
C ARG A 47 -2.35 0.45 14.18
N TYR A 48 -2.35 -0.86 14.44
CA TYR A 48 -2.40 -1.89 13.40
C TYR A 48 -3.61 -1.69 12.47
N ARG A 49 -4.80 -1.45 13.03
CA ARG A 49 -6.01 -1.23 12.23
C ARG A 49 -5.96 0.05 11.41
N ASP A 50 -5.39 1.12 11.94
CA ASP A 50 -5.24 2.38 11.22
C ASP A 50 -4.25 2.22 10.05
N LEU A 51 -3.10 1.58 10.27
CA LEU A 51 -2.12 1.27 9.23
C LEU A 51 -2.71 0.37 8.14
N ALA A 52 -3.43 -0.70 8.53
CA ALA A 52 -4.06 -1.62 7.58
C ALA A 52 -5.10 -0.91 6.70
N ARG A 53 -5.88 0.01 7.29
CA ARG A 53 -6.84 0.82 6.54
C ARG A 53 -6.15 1.75 5.55
N GLU A 54 -5.07 2.42 5.96
CA GLU A 54 -4.30 3.30 5.08
C GLU A 54 -3.66 2.52 3.93
N ARG A 55 -3.15 1.32 4.20
CA ARG A 55 -2.60 0.42 3.16
C ARG A 55 -3.68 0.02 2.15
N ASP A 56 -4.89 -0.32 2.60
CA ASP A 56 -5.99 -0.68 1.72
C ASP A 56 -6.46 0.53 0.87
N GLU A 57 -6.45 1.75 1.44
CA GLU A 57 -6.72 2.99 0.70
C GLU A 57 -5.68 3.22 -0.41
N LEU A 58 -4.38 3.05 -0.11
CA LEU A 58 -3.31 3.15 -1.11
C LEU A 58 -3.42 2.08 -2.21
N LEU A 59 -3.75 0.84 -1.86
CA LEU A 59 -3.94 -0.23 -2.85
C LEU A 59 -5.05 0.10 -3.84
N ASN A 60 -6.16 0.67 -3.34
CA ASN A 60 -7.26 1.11 -4.21
C ASN A 60 -6.84 2.26 -5.13
N GLU A 61 -6.03 3.20 -4.63
CA GLU A 61 -5.49 4.29 -5.43
C GLU A 61 -4.52 3.77 -6.51
N MET A 62 -3.63 2.83 -6.15
CA MET A 62 -2.74 2.16 -7.10
C MET A 62 -3.52 1.48 -8.23
N ARG A 63 -4.55 0.69 -7.90
CA ARG A 63 -5.41 0.04 -8.91
C ARG A 63 -6.10 1.02 -9.85
N PHE A 64 -6.50 2.18 -9.32
CA PHE A 64 -7.07 3.23 -10.16
C PHE A 64 -6.03 3.80 -11.14
N PHE A 65 -4.78 4.01 -10.68
CA PHE A 65 -3.68 4.45 -11.53
C PHE A 65 -3.27 3.40 -12.56
N GLU A 66 -3.20 2.12 -12.18
CA GLU A 66 -2.89 1.00 -13.09
C GLU A 66 -3.90 0.96 -14.25
N HIS A 67 -5.19 1.10 -13.94
CA HIS A 67 -6.24 1.19 -14.94
C HIS A 67 -6.10 2.41 -15.87
N GLN A 68 -5.76 3.58 -15.32
CA GLN A 68 -5.53 4.80 -16.12
C GLN A 68 -4.30 4.72 -17.03
N LEU A 69 -3.27 3.99 -16.61
CA LEU A 69 -2.04 3.79 -17.35
C LEU A 69 -2.14 2.60 -18.34
N ASN A 70 -3.30 1.93 -18.42
CA ASN A 70 -3.51 0.67 -19.14
C ASN A 70 -2.51 -0.43 -18.77
N LEU A 71 -2.01 -0.44 -17.53
CA LEU A 71 -1.09 -1.48 -17.05
C LEU A 71 -1.80 -2.82 -16.80
N ASP A 72 -3.13 -2.80 -16.65
CA ASP A 72 -3.97 -3.98 -16.41
C ASP A 72 -4.12 -4.92 -17.63
N GLU A 73 -3.92 -4.42 -18.86
CA GLU A 73 -4.12 -5.23 -20.09
C GLU A 73 -2.98 -6.22 -20.36
N ASP A 74 -1.78 -5.99 -19.80
CA ASP A 74 -0.59 -6.83 -20.03
C ASP A 74 -0.51 -8.07 -19.10
N GLU A 75 -1.32 -8.17 -18.03
CA GLU A 75 -1.33 -9.35 -17.13
C GLU A 75 -2.26 -10.49 -17.58
N LEU A 76 -2.99 -10.34 -18.69
CA LEU A 76 -3.94 -11.35 -19.21
C LEU A 76 -3.58 -11.93 -20.60
N SER A 77 -2.37 -11.74 -21.13
CA SER A 77 -1.94 -12.31 -22.42
C SER A 77 -1.11 -13.59 -22.31
#